data_AF-A0A661HFW6-F1
#
_entry.id   AF-A0A661HFW6-F1
#
_cell.length_a   1.000
_cell.length_b   1.000
_cell.length_c   1.000
_cell.angle_alpha   90.00
_cell.angle_beta   90.00
_cell.angle_gamma   90.00
#
_symmetry.space_group_name_H-M   'P 1'
#
loop_
_entity.id
_entity.type
_entity.pdbx_description
1 polymer ?
#
loop_
_entity_poly.entity_id
_entity_poly.type
_entity_poly.pdbx_seq_one_letter_code
_entity_poly.pdbx_strand_id
1 'polypeptide(L)'
;MVENFIFKEGKTLGFEEILSLQDKNRNNKYDGSYEQVAKSIYQFTTHKKESLTTYYKIVVMNYLLKNGDAHLKNFGLLYHDDFSYIWLSPAYDVVNTTSYIYQDKPALMMHGKKVWFDKESLVAFGIKHCLLTQKEADTFYEECVAALKESIADIENYIAENPAFKTIGTRMIESFKISLNNQTIKELPLELTRTW
;
A
#
# COMPACT_ATOMS: atom_id res chain seq x y z
N MET A 1 -17.92 -8.25 3.85
CA MET A 1 -18.45 -7.61 2.62
C MET A 1 -17.65 -6.34 2.43
N VAL A 2 -17.07 -6.12 1.24
CA VAL A 2 -16.32 -4.88 0.94
C VAL A 2 -17.30 -3.88 0.35
N GLU A 3 -17.38 -2.67 0.89
CA GLU A 3 -18.22 -1.61 0.37
C GLU A 3 -17.68 -1.13 -1.00
N ASN A 4 -18.58 -0.97 -1.98
CA ASN A 4 -18.19 -0.53 -3.31
C ASN A 4 -18.09 1.01 -3.35
N PHE A 5 -16.87 1.53 -3.28
CA PHE A 5 -16.58 2.97 -3.26
C PHE A 5 -16.91 3.72 -4.55
N ILE A 6 -17.24 3.02 -5.65
CA ILE A 6 -17.67 3.63 -6.91
C ILE A 6 -19.11 4.11 -6.80
N PHE A 7 -19.92 3.49 -5.93
CA PHE A 7 -21.28 3.94 -5.64
C PHE A 7 -21.26 4.88 -4.43
N LYS A 8 -21.55 6.16 -4.66
CA LYS A 8 -21.61 7.17 -3.60
C LYS A 8 -22.90 7.96 -3.72
N GLU A 9 -23.66 8.02 -2.62
CA GLU A 9 -24.91 8.80 -2.52
C GLU A 9 -25.92 8.54 -3.66
N GLY A 10 -26.05 7.26 -4.05
CA GLY A 10 -26.96 6.86 -5.13
C GLY A 10 -26.48 7.20 -6.55
N LYS A 11 -25.24 7.66 -6.71
CA LYS A 11 -24.59 7.91 -8.01
C LYS A 11 -23.42 6.94 -8.22
N THR A 12 -23.16 6.63 -9.48
CA THR A 12 -21.97 5.87 -9.89
C THR A 12 -20.90 6.86 -10.30
N LEU A 13 -19.70 6.74 -9.74
CA LEU A 13 -18.53 7.52 -10.13
C LEU A 13 -17.82 6.85 -11.31
N GLY A 14 -17.10 7.64 -12.10
CA GLY A 14 -16.10 7.09 -13.01
C GLY A 14 -14.93 6.53 -12.23
N PHE A 15 -14.32 5.45 -12.73
CA PHE A 15 -13.16 4.81 -12.14
C PHE A 15 -12.19 4.34 -13.22
N GLU A 16 -10.90 4.66 -13.08
CA GLU A 16 -9.86 4.20 -14.00
C GLU A 16 -8.61 3.74 -13.23
N GLU A 17 -8.09 2.56 -13.56
CA GLU A 17 -6.86 2.04 -12.97
C GLU A 17 -5.63 2.79 -13.50
N ILE A 18 -4.60 2.97 -12.66
CA ILE A 18 -3.34 3.61 -13.08
C ILE A 18 -2.65 2.82 -14.20
N LEU A 19 -2.83 1.49 -14.25
CA LEU A 19 -2.35 0.67 -15.36
C LEU A 19 -2.83 1.19 -16.72
N SER A 20 -4.14 1.41 -16.87
CA SER A 20 -4.75 1.89 -18.11
C SER A 20 -4.25 3.29 -18.46
N LEU A 21 -4.13 4.17 -17.47
CA LEU A 21 -3.64 5.54 -17.64
C LEU A 21 -2.16 5.62 -18.09
N GLN A 22 -1.41 4.52 -17.95
CA GLN A 22 -0.03 4.39 -18.41
C GLN A 22 0.10 3.68 -19.76
N ASP A 23 -1.01 3.43 -20.47
CA ASP A 23 -1.06 2.70 -21.75
C ASP A 23 -0.39 1.31 -21.66
N LYS A 24 -0.62 0.62 -20.53
CA LYS A 24 -0.08 -0.70 -20.25
C LYS A 24 -1.18 -1.76 -20.31
N ASN A 25 -0.83 -2.94 -20.79
CA ASN A 25 -1.73 -4.10 -20.77
C ASN A 25 -1.59 -4.89 -19.46
N ARG A 26 -2.50 -5.87 -19.26
CA ARG A 26 -2.55 -6.73 -18.06
C ARG A 26 -1.22 -7.43 -17.74
N ASN A 27 -0.43 -7.81 -18.73
CA ASN A 27 0.85 -8.51 -18.51
C ASN A 27 1.93 -7.58 -17.94
N ASN A 28 1.76 -6.26 -18.10
CA ASN A 28 2.65 -5.23 -17.57
C ASN A 28 2.25 -4.73 -16.18
N LYS A 29 1.33 -5.42 -15.47
CA LYS A 29 0.83 -4.94 -14.17
C LYS A 29 1.93 -4.72 -13.11
N TYR A 30 3.01 -5.51 -13.15
CA TYR A 30 4.18 -5.38 -12.25
C TYR A 30 5.33 -4.56 -12.84
N ASP A 31 5.18 -4.08 -14.07
CA ASP A 31 6.21 -3.36 -14.81
C ASP A 31 6.04 -1.87 -14.56
N GLY A 32 6.56 -1.38 -13.44
CA GLY A 32 6.52 0.02 -13.09
C GLY A 32 7.12 0.34 -11.73
N SER A 33 7.03 1.60 -11.36
CA SER A 33 7.53 2.10 -10.08
C SER A 33 6.49 2.94 -9.34
N TYR A 34 6.61 2.99 -8.01
CA TYR A 34 5.76 3.84 -7.19
C TYR A 34 5.93 5.33 -7.52
N GLU A 35 7.09 5.75 -8.03
CA GLU A 35 7.31 7.10 -8.56
C GLU A 35 6.50 7.37 -9.83
N GLN A 36 6.36 6.39 -10.72
CA GLN A 36 5.52 6.52 -11.93
C GLN A 36 4.05 6.65 -11.57
N VAL A 37 3.58 5.89 -10.58
CA VAL A 37 2.20 6.01 -10.07
C VAL A 37 1.98 7.40 -9.45
N ALA A 38 2.89 7.89 -8.60
CA ALA A 38 2.83 9.28 -8.09
C ALA A 38 2.75 10.31 -9.22
N LYS A 39 3.54 10.14 -10.28
CA LYS A 39 3.52 11.04 -11.45
C LYS A 39 2.17 11.01 -12.16
N SER A 40 1.58 9.83 -12.36
CA SER A 40 0.22 9.70 -12.93
C SER A 40 -0.82 10.41 -12.06
N ILE A 41 -0.79 10.20 -10.74
CA ILE A 41 -1.70 10.86 -9.79
C ILE A 41 -1.54 12.38 -9.86
N TYR A 42 -0.30 12.89 -9.85
CA TYR A 42 -0.02 14.32 -9.98
C TYR A 42 -0.58 14.88 -11.29
N GLN A 43 -0.43 14.15 -12.40
CA GLN A 43 -0.86 14.60 -13.73
C GLN A 43 -2.38 14.69 -13.86
N PHE A 44 -3.10 13.68 -13.37
CA PHE A 44 -4.53 13.53 -13.66
C PHE A 44 -5.46 14.07 -12.56
N THR A 45 -5.01 14.21 -11.31
CA THR A 45 -5.89 14.66 -10.23
C THR A 45 -6.06 16.18 -10.15
N THR A 46 -7.27 16.61 -9.75
CA THR A 46 -7.63 18.01 -9.56
C THR A 46 -6.93 18.58 -8.32
N HIS A 47 -7.05 17.92 -7.16
CA HIS A 47 -6.38 18.29 -5.90
C HIS A 47 -5.19 17.38 -5.61
N LYS A 48 -4.06 17.71 -6.26
CA LYS A 48 -2.84 16.89 -6.29
C LYS A 48 -2.31 16.54 -4.91
N LYS A 49 -2.19 17.52 -4.01
CA LYS A 49 -1.62 17.31 -2.68
C LYS A 49 -2.44 16.33 -1.85
N GLU A 50 -3.77 16.44 -1.90
CA GLU A 50 -4.68 15.54 -1.17
C GLU A 50 -4.54 14.10 -1.69
N SER A 51 -4.63 13.90 -3.01
CA SER A 51 -4.49 12.58 -3.62
C SER A 51 -3.11 11.96 -3.40
N LEU A 52 -2.04 12.76 -3.46
CA LEU A 52 -0.69 12.28 -3.18
C LEU A 52 -0.43 12.00 -1.70
N THR A 53 -1.11 12.71 -0.79
CA THR A 53 -1.09 12.40 0.64
C THR A 53 -1.74 11.04 0.91
N THR A 54 -2.92 10.80 0.33
CA THR A 54 -3.58 9.49 0.41
C THR A 54 -2.71 8.40 -0.20
N TYR A 55 -2.14 8.65 -1.38
CA TYR A 55 -1.24 7.72 -2.05
C TYR A 55 -0.03 7.35 -1.19
N TYR A 56 0.62 8.33 -0.57
CA TYR A 56 1.74 8.11 0.33
C TYR A 56 1.37 7.14 1.45
N LYS A 57 0.24 7.36 2.13
CA LYS A 57 -0.24 6.47 3.20
C LYS A 57 -0.52 5.05 2.68
N ILE A 58 -1.11 4.92 1.49
CA ILE A 58 -1.33 3.61 0.86
C ILE A 58 -0.01 2.89 0.59
N VAL A 59 1.00 3.58 0.05
CA VAL A 59 2.32 2.99 -0.19
C VAL A 59 2.95 2.54 1.13
N VAL A 60 2.98 3.41 2.14
CA VAL A 60 3.52 3.06 3.47
C VAL A 60 2.80 1.84 4.04
N MET A 61 1.47 1.80 4.02
CA MET A 61 0.71 0.65 4.51
C MET A 61 1.02 -0.63 3.74
N ASN A 62 1.15 -0.60 2.41
CA ASN A 62 1.55 -1.79 1.64
C ASN A 62 2.96 -2.29 2.02
N TYR A 63 3.89 -1.40 2.36
CA TYR A 63 5.22 -1.78 2.85
C TYR A 63 5.19 -2.34 4.29
N LEU A 64 4.40 -1.72 5.17
CA LEU A 64 4.24 -2.16 6.56
C LEU A 64 3.55 -3.52 6.65
N LEU A 65 2.52 -3.74 5.82
CA LEU A 65 1.76 -4.99 5.73
C LEU A 65 2.42 -6.04 4.83
N LYS A 66 3.56 -5.73 4.21
CA LYS A 66 4.28 -6.63 3.28
C LYS A 66 3.36 -7.17 2.17
N ASN A 67 2.66 -6.25 1.51
CA ASN A 67 1.82 -6.55 0.36
C ASN A 67 2.68 -6.59 -0.93
N GLY A 68 3.07 -7.78 -1.35
CA GLY A 68 3.82 -7.99 -2.59
C GLY A 68 2.98 -8.00 -3.85
N ASP A 69 1.66 -7.86 -3.75
CA ASP A 69 0.75 -7.80 -4.90
C ASP A 69 0.21 -6.39 -5.19
N ALA A 70 0.68 -5.35 -4.49
CA ALA A 70 0.29 -3.94 -4.69
C ALA A 70 0.78 -3.34 -6.03
N HIS A 71 0.28 -3.87 -7.14
CA HIS A 71 0.71 -3.57 -8.50
C HIS A 71 -0.11 -2.43 -9.14
N LEU A 72 0.15 -2.09 -10.41
CA LEU A 72 -0.46 -0.91 -11.06
C LEU A 72 -2.00 -0.90 -11.09
N LYS A 73 -2.65 -2.06 -10.97
CA LYS A 73 -4.12 -2.17 -10.90
C LYS A 73 -4.71 -1.91 -9.51
N ASN A 74 -3.88 -1.89 -8.46
CA ASN A 74 -4.32 -1.62 -7.08
C ASN A 74 -4.34 -0.13 -6.75
N PHE A 75 -4.16 0.71 -7.76
CA PHE A 75 -4.29 2.15 -7.68
C PHE A 75 -5.25 2.58 -8.77
N GLY A 76 -6.24 3.39 -8.41
CA GLY A 76 -7.21 3.91 -9.36
C GLY A 76 -7.63 5.34 -9.03
N LEU A 77 -8.10 6.05 -10.04
CA LEU A 77 -8.65 7.39 -9.90
C LEU A 77 -10.17 7.31 -9.99
N LEU A 78 -10.83 8.03 -9.09
CA LEU A 78 -12.26 8.31 -9.17
C LEU A 78 -12.48 9.66 -9.80
N TYR A 79 -13.61 9.81 -10.51
CA TYR A 79 -13.99 11.07 -11.11
C TYR A 79 -15.51 11.23 -11.23
N HIS A 80 -15.97 12.48 -11.25
CA HIS A 80 -17.34 12.81 -11.65
C HIS A 80 -17.53 12.70 -13.16
N ASP A 81 -18.76 12.46 -13.62
CA ASP A 81 -19.11 12.27 -15.03
C ASP A 81 -18.66 13.44 -15.94
N ASP A 82 -18.56 14.65 -15.39
CA ASP A 82 -18.12 15.86 -16.07
C ASP A 82 -16.61 16.13 -15.94
N PHE A 83 -15.87 15.23 -15.30
CA PHE A 83 -14.44 15.35 -14.98
C PHE A 83 -14.07 16.60 -14.16
N SER A 84 -15.05 17.28 -13.55
CA SER A 84 -14.80 18.47 -12.72
C SER A 84 -13.92 18.17 -11.51
N TYR A 85 -14.01 16.94 -11.00
CA TYR A 85 -13.23 16.47 -9.89
C TYR A 85 -12.67 15.07 -10.14
N ILE A 86 -11.35 14.93 -10.01
CA ILE A 86 -10.60 13.68 -10.17
C ILE A 86 -9.68 13.52 -8.97
N TRP A 87 -9.77 12.38 -8.28
CA TRP A 87 -8.98 12.10 -7.07
C TRP A 87 -8.60 10.62 -6.98
N LEU A 88 -7.63 10.29 -6.13
CA LEU A 88 -7.26 8.90 -5.87
C LEU A 88 -8.37 8.14 -5.13
N SER A 89 -8.67 6.91 -5.55
CA SER A 89 -9.62 6.04 -4.84
C SER A 89 -9.14 5.69 -3.43
N PRO A 90 -10.03 5.23 -2.55
CA PRO A 90 -9.63 4.51 -1.34
C PRO A 90 -8.73 3.30 -1.66
N ALA A 91 -7.99 2.81 -0.67
CA ALA A 91 -7.23 1.58 -0.81
C ALA A 91 -8.18 0.38 -1.00
N TYR A 92 -7.79 -0.56 -1.86
CA TYR A 92 -8.49 -1.82 -2.06
C TYR A 92 -7.48 -2.93 -2.35
N ASP A 93 -7.90 -4.18 -2.15
CA ASP A 93 -7.08 -5.36 -2.43
C ASP A 93 -5.72 -5.33 -1.68
N VAL A 94 -5.80 -4.95 -0.40
CA VAL A 94 -4.66 -4.92 0.51
C VAL A 94 -4.57 -6.26 1.24
N VAL A 95 -3.45 -6.96 1.05
CA VAL A 95 -3.22 -8.31 1.60
C VAL A 95 -1.81 -8.43 2.15
N ASN A 96 -1.60 -9.37 3.09
CA ASN A 96 -0.26 -9.76 3.52
C ASN A 96 0.22 -10.98 2.73
N THR A 97 0.95 -10.78 1.65
CA THR A 97 1.38 -11.88 0.78
C THR A 97 2.49 -12.71 1.40
N THR A 98 3.36 -12.09 2.21
CA THR A 98 4.53 -12.76 2.79
C THR A 98 4.19 -13.86 3.78
N SER A 99 3.02 -13.85 4.45
CA SER A 99 2.58 -14.95 5.30
C SER A 99 2.33 -16.27 4.53
N TYR A 100 2.18 -16.18 3.20
CA TYR A 100 2.05 -17.32 2.29
C TYR A 100 3.30 -17.53 1.45
N ILE A 101 3.91 -16.44 0.96
CA ILE A 101 5.08 -16.45 0.07
C ILE A 101 6.19 -15.64 0.76
N TYR A 102 6.95 -16.27 1.65
CA TYR A 102 7.89 -15.57 2.52
C TYR A 102 9.06 -14.86 1.80
N GLN A 103 9.35 -15.25 0.54
CA GLN A 103 10.35 -14.59 -0.32
C GLN A 103 9.76 -13.48 -1.21
N ASP A 104 8.49 -13.14 -0.99
CA ASP A 104 7.81 -12.12 -1.78
C ASP A 104 8.43 -10.73 -1.54
N LYS A 105 8.27 -9.88 -2.54
CA LYS A 105 8.89 -8.56 -2.66
C LYS A 105 7.83 -7.53 -3.02
N PRO A 106 8.08 -6.22 -2.85
CA PRO A 106 7.16 -5.21 -3.34
C PRO A 106 6.85 -5.41 -4.84
N ALA A 107 5.57 -5.29 -5.20
CA ALA A 107 5.10 -5.46 -6.57
C ALA A 107 5.79 -4.51 -7.56
N LEU A 108 5.97 -3.25 -7.17
CA LEU A 108 6.56 -2.18 -7.98
C LEU A 108 7.92 -1.77 -7.43
N MET A 109 8.75 -1.17 -8.29
CA MET A 109 10.03 -0.61 -7.86
C MET A 109 9.82 0.66 -7.01
N MET A 110 10.74 0.89 -6.09
CA MET A 110 10.99 2.20 -5.48
C MET A 110 12.51 2.40 -5.44
N HIS A 111 12.98 3.59 -5.82
CA HIS A 111 14.41 3.89 -5.89
C HIS A 111 15.21 2.86 -6.73
N GLY A 112 14.57 2.34 -7.79
CA GLY A 112 15.15 1.34 -8.69
C GLY A 112 15.29 -0.08 -8.11
N LYS A 113 14.69 -0.37 -6.94
CA LYS A 113 14.78 -1.69 -6.29
C LYS A 113 13.40 -2.21 -5.87
N LYS A 114 13.26 -3.53 -5.82
CA LYS A 114 12.12 -4.24 -5.19
C LYS A 114 12.59 -4.85 -3.87
N VAL A 115 12.65 -4.01 -2.85
CA VAL A 115 13.01 -4.39 -1.47
C VAL A 115 12.06 -3.70 -0.51
N TRP A 116 11.81 -4.31 0.64
CA TRP A 116 11.03 -3.71 1.72
C TRP A 116 11.88 -2.64 2.40
N PHE A 117 11.63 -1.38 2.10
CA PHE A 117 12.42 -0.25 2.54
C PHE A 117 12.13 0.13 4.00
N ASP A 118 13.14 0.73 4.64
CA ASP A 118 13.05 1.37 5.95
C ASP A 118 12.23 2.67 5.94
N LYS A 119 12.03 3.23 7.14
CA LYS A 119 11.31 4.48 7.37
C LYS A 119 11.93 5.63 6.58
N GLU A 120 13.26 5.77 6.65
CA GLU A 120 13.99 6.88 6.05
C GLU A 120 13.76 6.94 4.54
N SER A 121 13.83 5.80 3.87
CA SER A 121 13.57 5.68 2.43
C SER A 121 12.11 6.00 2.10
N LEU A 122 11.15 5.49 2.88
CA LEU A 122 9.72 5.76 2.67
C LEU A 122 9.39 7.24 2.87
N VAL A 123 9.92 7.87 3.92
CA VAL A 123 9.76 9.30 4.19
C VAL A 123 10.38 10.13 3.06
N ALA A 124 11.58 9.77 2.60
CA ALA A 124 12.22 10.43 1.45
C ALA A 124 11.37 10.32 0.18
N PHE A 125 10.72 9.17 -0.05
CA PHE A 125 9.77 9.00 -1.15
C PHE A 125 8.58 9.98 -1.03
N GLY A 126 7.98 10.10 0.16
CA GLY A 126 6.89 11.04 0.42
C GLY A 126 7.26 12.49 0.11
N ILE A 127 8.45 12.92 0.54
CA ILE A 127 8.95 14.28 0.31
C ILE A 127 9.19 14.53 -1.19
N LYS A 128 9.87 13.59 -1.85
CA LYS A 128 10.32 13.78 -3.23
C LYS A 128 9.19 13.63 -4.25
N HIS A 129 8.21 12.77 -3.99
CA HIS A 129 7.21 12.35 -4.98
C HIS A 129 5.77 12.68 -4.60
N CYS A 130 5.47 13.01 -3.33
CA CYS A 130 4.09 13.17 -2.85
C CYS A 130 3.76 14.59 -2.35
N LEU A 131 4.60 15.59 -2.64
CA LEU A 131 4.41 17.00 -2.23
C LEU A 131 4.32 17.19 -0.71
N LEU A 132 5.01 16.35 0.05
CA LEU A 132 5.03 16.41 1.51
C LEU A 132 6.27 17.15 2.01
N THR A 133 6.10 17.91 3.08
CA THR A 133 7.24 18.32 3.92
C THR A 133 7.74 17.14 4.75
N GLN A 134 8.96 17.25 5.29
CA GLN A 134 9.52 16.29 6.23
C GLN A 134 8.54 15.98 7.38
N LYS A 135 8.02 17.04 8.01
CA LYS A 135 7.09 16.92 9.14
C LYS A 135 5.80 16.18 8.77
N GLU A 136 5.22 16.47 7.60
CA GLU A 136 4.02 15.79 7.11
C GLU A 136 4.30 14.32 6.82
N ALA A 137 5.38 13.99 6.11
CA ALA A 137 5.74 12.62 5.78
C ALA A 137 6.03 11.77 7.03
N ASP A 138 6.72 12.33 8.03
CA ASP A 138 6.94 11.69 9.33
C ASP A 138 5.60 11.47 10.06
N THR A 139 4.75 12.48 10.12
CA THR A 139 3.45 12.39 10.80
C THR A 139 2.58 11.29 10.20
N PHE A 140 2.44 11.28 8.87
CA PHE A 140 1.64 10.27 8.18
C PHE A 140 2.26 8.87 8.25
N TYR A 141 3.59 8.76 8.31
CA TYR A 141 4.25 7.46 8.58
C TYR A 141 3.89 6.94 9.97
N GLU A 142 3.98 7.77 11.01
CA GLU A 142 3.64 7.37 12.37
C GLU A 142 2.15 7.01 12.53
N GLU A 143 1.25 7.70 11.82
CA GLU A 143 -0.16 7.29 11.73
C GLU A 143 -0.32 5.88 11.15
N CYS A 144 0.44 5.54 10.11
CA CYS A 144 0.42 4.20 9.52
C CYS A 144 1.00 3.14 10.48
N VAL A 145 2.05 3.49 11.24
CA VAL A 145 2.62 2.61 12.27
C VAL A 145 1.62 2.37 13.41
N ALA A 146 0.87 3.39 13.82
CA ALA A 146 -0.19 3.24 14.82
C ALA A 146 -1.28 2.26 14.32
N ALA A 147 -1.76 2.45 13.09
CA ALA A 147 -2.73 1.55 12.46
C ALA A 147 -2.20 0.10 12.32
N LEU A 148 -0.91 -0.07 12.03
CA LEU A 148 -0.27 -1.40 12.00
C LEU A 148 -0.32 -2.08 13.38
N LYS A 149 -0.03 -1.34 14.46
CA LYS A 149 -0.07 -1.86 15.83
C LYS A 149 -1.49 -2.24 16.25
N GLU A 150 -2.48 -1.43 15.89
CA GLU A 150 -3.90 -1.76 16.09
C GLU A 150 -4.27 -3.04 15.32
N SER A 151 -3.86 -3.17 14.06
CA SER A 151 -4.10 -4.37 13.25
C SER A 151 -3.46 -5.63 13.86
N ILE A 152 -2.28 -5.51 14.47
CA ILE A 152 -1.64 -6.62 15.21
C ILE A 152 -2.52 -7.05 16.38
N ALA A 153 -3.01 -6.11 17.19
CA ALA A 153 -3.88 -6.39 18.32
C ALA A 153 -5.23 -7.03 17.88
N ASP A 154 -5.80 -6.55 16.78
CA ASP A 154 -7.02 -7.12 16.20
C ASP A 154 -6.81 -8.57 15.76
N ILE A 155 -5.67 -8.88 15.14
CA ILE A 155 -5.33 -10.25 14.75
C ILE A 155 -5.12 -11.13 15.99
N GLU A 156 -4.46 -10.63 17.05
CA GLU A 156 -4.27 -11.36 18.31
C GLU A 156 -5.62 -11.71 18.95
N ASN A 157 -6.56 -10.76 18.99
CA ASN A 157 -7.93 -10.98 19.48
C ASN A 157 -8.68 -12.00 18.61
N TYR A 158 -8.58 -11.85 17.28
CA TYR A 158 -9.26 -12.77 16.36
C TYR A 158 -8.73 -14.20 16.47
N ILE A 159 -7.42 -14.39 16.69
CA ILE A 159 -6.82 -15.71 16.95
C ILE A 159 -7.41 -16.36 18.21
N ALA A 160 -7.65 -15.58 19.27
CA ALA A 160 -8.21 -16.09 20.52
C ALA A 160 -9.61 -16.67 20.33
N GLU A 161 -10.42 -16.04 19.46
CA GLU A 161 -11.77 -16.48 19.15
C GLU A 161 -11.83 -17.53 18.03
N ASN A 162 -10.79 -17.62 17.19
CA ASN A 162 -10.78 -18.46 15.99
C ASN A 162 -9.50 -19.31 15.89
N PRO A 163 -9.40 -20.43 16.64
CA PRO A 163 -8.18 -21.26 16.68
C PRO A 163 -7.70 -21.78 15.31
N ALA A 164 -8.62 -22.00 14.35
CA ALA A 164 -8.27 -22.41 12.99
C ALA A 164 -7.44 -21.36 12.24
N PHE A 165 -7.54 -20.09 12.62
CA PHE A 165 -6.78 -18.99 12.03
C PHE A 165 -5.39 -18.81 12.67
N LYS A 166 -5.13 -19.46 13.81
CA LYS A 166 -3.93 -19.23 14.63
C LYS A 166 -2.63 -19.29 13.81
N THR A 167 -2.43 -20.34 13.02
CA THR A 167 -1.18 -20.52 12.25
C THR A 167 -0.92 -19.35 11.30
N ILE A 168 -1.90 -18.99 10.47
CA ILE A 168 -1.70 -17.91 9.50
C ILE A 168 -1.68 -16.54 10.17
N GLY A 169 -2.53 -16.32 11.17
CA GLY A 169 -2.55 -15.07 11.95
C GLY A 169 -1.23 -14.81 12.68
N THR A 170 -0.59 -15.84 13.25
CA THR A 170 0.74 -15.71 13.85
C THR A 170 1.78 -15.29 12.81
N ARG A 171 1.80 -15.91 11.63
CA ARG A 171 2.73 -15.51 10.55
C ARG A 171 2.50 -14.07 10.08
N MET A 172 1.24 -13.63 9.99
CA MET A 172 0.90 -12.23 9.67
C MET A 172 1.46 -11.27 10.71
N ILE A 173 1.21 -11.53 12.01
CA ILE A 173 1.73 -10.70 13.11
C ILE A 173 3.27 -10.63 13.06
N GLU A 174 3.93 -11.77 12.88
CA GLU A 174 5.40 -11.81 12.81
C GLU A 174 5.93 -11.03 11.60
N SER A 175 5.29 -11.18 10.43
CA SER A 175 5.60 -10.38 9.24
C SER A 175 5.42 -8.87 9.48
N PHE A 176 4.38 -8.47 10.20
CA PHE A 176 4.13 -7.05 10.53
C PHE A 176 5.14 -6.51 11.53
N LYS A 177 5.53 -7.31 12.53
CA LYS A 177 6.54 -6.93 13.52
C LYS A 177 7.91 -6.65 12.88
N ILE A 178 8.27 -7.33 11.80
CA ILE A 178 9.48 -7.01 11.03
C ILE A 178 9.48 -5.56 10.53
N SER A 179 8.33 -5.02 10.14
CA SER A 179 8.22 -3.62 9.70
C SER A 179 8.47 -2.60 10.81
N LEU A 180 8.32 -2.97 12.08
CA LEU A 180 8.58 -2.10 13.23
C LEU A 180 10.07 -1.94 13.55
N ASN A 181 10.94 -2.78 12.95
CA ASN A 181 12.38 -2.71 13.16
C ASN A 181 13.05 -1.57 12.37
N ASN A 182 12.32 -0.90 11.47
CA ASN A 182 12.82 0.18 10.60
C ASN A 182 14.12 -0.21 9.85
N GLN A 183 14.13 -1.39 9.24
CA GLN A 183 15.28 -1.87 8.46
C GLN A 183 14.86 -2.23 7.04
N THR A 184 15.70 -1.83 6.08
CA THR A 184 15.54 -2.27 4.70
C THR A 184 15.91 -3.75 4.58
N ILE A 185 14.98 -4.56 4.09
CA ILE A 185 15.17 -6.01 3.87
C ILE A 185 14.73 -6.40 2.46
N LYS A 186 15.40 -7.40 1.88
CA LYS A 186 15.03 -7.92 0.57
C LYS A 186 13.83 -8.86 0.66
N GLU A 187 13.82 -9.71 1.67
CA GLU A 187 12.86 -10.79 1.96
C GLU A 187 12.74 -10.92 3.48
N LEU A 188 11.75 -11.67 3.97
CA LEU A 188 11.65 -11.92 5.42
C LEU A 188 12.87 -12.71 5.93
N PRO A 189 13.31 -12.48 7.19
CA PRO A 189 14.49 -13.13 7.73
C PRO A 189 14.36 -14.66 7.81
N LEU A 190 15.42 -15.38 7.47
CA LEU A 190 15.41 -16.84 7.43
C LEU A 190 15.17 -17.48 8.81
N GLU A 191 15.64 -16.86 9.89
CA GLU A 191 15.37 -17.33 11.25
C GLU A 191 13.88 -17.36 11.56
N LEU A 192 13.10 -16.43 10.99
CA LEU A 192 11.66 -16.36 11.16
C LEU A 192 10.95 -17.40 10.29
N THR A 193 11.31 -17.45 9.00
CA THR A 193 10.56 -18.26 8.03
C THR A 193 10.85 -19.76 8.12
N ARG A 194 11.92 -20.17 8.82
CA ARG A 194 12.23 -21.60 9.06
C ARG A 194 11.26 -22.28 10.02
N THR A 195 10.62 -21.53 10.88
CA THR A 195 9.66 -22.04 11.87
C THR A 195 8.22 -21.96 11.38
N TRP A 196 8.00 -21.47 10.15
CA TRP A 196 6.70 -21.31 9.54
C TRP A 196 6.20 -22.60 8.93
#